data_AF-A0A5S9R838-F1
#
_entry.id   AF-A0A5S9R838-F1
#
_cell.length_a   1.000
_cell.length_b   1.000
_cell.length_c   1.000
_cell.angle_alpha   90.00
_cell.angle_beta   90.00
_cell.angle_gamma   90.00
#
_symmetry.space_group_name_H-M   'P 1'
#
loop_
_entity.id
_entity.type
_entity.pdbx_description
1 polymer ?
#
loop_
_entity_poly.entity_id
_entity_poly.type
_entity_poly.pdbx_seq_one_letter_code
_entity_poly.pdbx_strand_id
1 'polypeptide(L)'
;MVFTDVPVDAFWSVSVYNARGFFEPNAANLYTVNSVTGVRDADGSVTVCFVPSAEGEVPPNAIVTPDGWNYLIRLYRPRAEILDGRWTPPVPTPVAATGA
;
A
#
# COMPACT_ATOMS: atom_id res chain seq x y z
N MET A 1 4.06 -4.19 -3.11
CA MET A 1 4.38 -2.86 -3.69
C MET A 1 5.40 -2.21 -2.78
N VAL A 2 6.56 -1.77 -3.29
CA VAL A 2 7.68 -1.32 -2.43
C VAL A 2 7.91 0.18 -2.62
N PHE A 3 7.88 0.94 -1.53
CA PHE A 3 8.11 2.39 -1.53
C PHE A 3 9.49 2.73 -0.96
N THR A 4 10.29 3.43 -1.75
CA THR A 4 11.63 3.91 -1.38
C THR A 4 11.76 5.38 -1.79
N ASP A 5 12.37 6.20 -0.93
CA ASP A 5 12.68 7.62 -1.18
C ASP A 5 11.53 8.43 -1.81
N VAL A 6 10.32 8.28 -1.26
CA VAL A 6 9.13 8.96 -1.77
C VAL A 6 9.26 10.48 -1.55
N PRO A 7 9.24 11.31 -2.61
CA PRO A 7 9.55 12.73 -2.52
C PRO A 7 8.34 13.55 -2.01
N VAL A 8 8.03 13.37 -0.73
CA VAL A 8 6.98 14.10 0.01
C VAL A 8 7.58 14.77 1.24
N ASP A 9 7.09 15.96 1.58
CA ASP A 9 7.54 16.70 2.78
C ASP A 9 6.68 16.41 4.02
N ALA A 10 5.59 15.67 3.88
CA ALA A 10 4.80 15.18 5.01
C ALA A 10 4.81 13.65 5.04
N PHE A 11 3.85 13.00 4.38
CA PHE A 11 3.73 11.55 4.37
C PHE A 11 3.04 11.07 3.09
N TRP A 12 3.00 9.77 2.90
CA TRP A 12 2.19 9.13 1.85
C TRP A 12 1.33 8.02 2.44
N SER A 13 0.26 7.65 1.74
CA SER A 13 -0.56 6.49 2.08
C SER A 13 -0.99 5.71 0.85
N VAL A 14 -1.24 4.43 1.06
CA VAL A 14 -1.95 3.53 0.15
C VAL A 14 -3.24 3.12 0.84
N SER A 15 -4.37 3.21 0.14
CA SER A 15 -5.66 2.74 0.64
C SER A 15 -6.38 1.93 -0.43
N VAL A 16 -7.06 0.86 -0.01
CA VAL A 16 -7.85 -0.01 -0.89
C VAL A 16 -9.32 0.32 -0.78
N TYR A 17 -10.01 0.33 -1.91
CA TYR A 17 -11.45 0.51 -2.01
C TYR A 17 -12.07 -0.66 -2.76
N ASN A 18 -13.29 -1.04 -2.40
CA ASN A 18 -14.04 -2.03 -3.16
C ASN A 18 -14.48 -1.50 -4.54
N ALA A 19 -15.11 -2.36 -5.34
CA ALA A 19 -15.61 -2.03 -6.67
C ALA A 19 -16.56 -0.81 -6.71
N ARG A 20 -17.16 -0.42 -5.57
CA ARG A 20 -18.05 0.74 -5.43
C ARG A 20 -17.33 2.02 -5.00
N GLY A 21 -16.02 1.97 -4.75
CA GLY A 21 -15.22 3.11 -4.31
C GLY A 21 -15.28 3.39 -2.81
N PHE A 22 -15.65 2.43 -1.97
CA PHE A 22 -15.72 2.58 -0.51
C PHE A 22 -14.70 1.70 0.21
N PHE A 23 -14.35 2.06 1.44
CA PHE A 23 -13.72 1.11 2.36
C PHE A 23 -14.73 0.02 2.69
N GLU A 24 -14.31 -1.23 2.48
CA GLU A 24 -15.13 -2.39 2.78
C GLU A 24 -14.72 -2.94 4.13
N PRO A 25 -15.61 -2.90 5.15
CA PRO A 25 -15.30 -3.37 6.48
C PRO A 25 -14.74 -4.80 6.48
N ASN A 26 -13.65 -5.02 7.20
CA ASN A 26 -13.08 -6.33 7.43
C ASN A 26 -12.70 -6.50 8.91
N ALA A 27 -12.72 -7.74 9.39
CA ALA A 27 -12.54 -8.04 10.82
C ALA A 27 -11.19 -7.57 11.40
N ALA A 28 -10.16 -7.44 10.54
CA ALA A 28 -8.82 -7.03 10.94
C ALA A 28 -8.62 -5.49 10.90
N ASN A 29 -9.60 -4.73 10.41
CA ASN A 29 -9.50 -3.28 10.19
C ASN A 29 -8.30 -2.84 9.34
N LEU A 30 -7.92 -3.66 8.35
CA LEU A 30 -6.78 -3.41 7.47
C LEU A 30 -7.24 -2.81 6.14
N TYR A 31 -7.20 -1.48 6.04
CA TYR A 31 -7.67 -0.73 4.87
C TYR A 31 -6.59 0.14 4.21
N THR A 32 -5.55 0.47 4.96
CA THR A 32 -4.55 1.46 4.55
C THR A 32 -3.20 1.21 5.19
N VAL A 33 -2.14 1.58 4.48
CA VAL A 33 -0.77 1.70 4.99
C VAL A 33 -0.31 3.14 4.73
N ASN A 34 0.51 3.69 5.62
CA ASN A 34 1.10 5.02 5.46
C ASN A 34 2.57 5.04 5.94
N SER A 35 3.31 6.07 5.53
CA SER A 35 4.74 6.19 5.82
C SER A 35 5.10 6.60 7.26
N VAL A 36 4.11 6.98 8.06
CA VAL A 36 4.30 7.39 9.47
C VAL A 36 4.29 6.17 10.38
N THR A 37 3.36 5.24 10.16
CA THR A 37 3.17 4.06 11.01
C THR A 37 3.56 2.74 10.33
N GLY A 38 3.91 2.77 9.04
CA GLY A 38 4.34 1.59 8.29
C GLY A 38 5.61 0.99 8.87
N VAL A 39 5.66 -0.33 8.91
CA VAL A 39 6.85 -1.10 9.29
C VAL A 39 7.88 -0.96 8.17
N ARG A 40 9.11 -0.57 8.53
CA ARG A 40 10.20 -0.39 7.58
C ARG A 40 10.99 -1.68 7.42
N ASP A 41 11.41 -1.94 6.18
CA ASP A 41 12.35 -2.98 5.84
C ASP A 41 13.78 -2.56 6.25
N ALA A 42 14.73 -3.50 6.22
CA ALA A 42 16.10 -3.26 6.66
C ALA A 42 16.84 -2.19 5.82
N ASP A 43 16.42 -1.99 4.57
CA ASP A 43 16.92 -0.95 3.66
C ASP A 43 16.19 0.40 3.82
N GLY A 44 15.26 0.50 4.77
CA GLY A 44 14.48 1.70 5.05
C GLY A 44 13.24 1.88 4.16
N SER A 45 13.04 1.01 3.17
CA SER A 45 11.83 0.98 2.35
C SER A 45 10.61 0.53 3.15
N VAL A 46 9.42 0.68 2.55
CA VAL A 46 8.17 0.15 3.09
C VAL A 46 7.51 -0.71 2.04
N THR A 47 7.44 -2.01 2.30
CA THR A 47 6.66 -2.95 1.49
C THR A 47 5.20 -2.94 1.94
N VAL A 48 4.29 -2.60 1.03
CA VAL A 48 2.83 -2.73 1.17
C VAL A 48 2.37 -4.05 0.56
N CYS A 49 1.69 -4.85 1.37
CA CYS A 49 1.19 -6.18 1.00
C CYS A 49 -0.33 -6.12 0.79
N PHE A 50 -0.79 -6.65 -0.34
CA PHE A 50 -2.21 -6.79 -0.65
C PHE A 50 -2.60 -8.25 -0.44
N VAL A 51 -3.54 -8.52 0.46
CA VAL A 51 -3.90 -9.89 0.88
C VAL A 51 -5.40 -10.14 0.68
N PRO A 52 -5.82 -11.34 0.25
CA PRO A 52 -7.23 -11.64 0.03
C PRO A 52 -8.03 -11.70 1.35
N SER A 53 -7.37 -12.09 2.44
CA SER A 53 -7.95 -12.10 3.79
C SER A 53 -6.88 -11.82 4.83
N ALA A 54 -7.32 -11.58 6.07
CA ALA A 54 -6.45 -11.49 7.24
C ALA A 54 -6.58 -12.74 8.12
N GLU A 55 -6.88 -13.89 7.52
CA GLU A 55 -6.93 -15.18 8.20
C GLU A 55 -5.52 -15.80 8.22
N GLY A 56 -5.06 -16.25 9.38
CA GLY A 56 -3.73 -16.83 9.54
C GLY A 56 -2.62 -15.79 9.72
N GLU A 57 -1.45 -16.04 9.14
CA GLU A 57 -0.30 -15.13 9.25
C GLU A 57 -0.50 -13.90 8.38
N VAL A 58 -0.60 -12.73 9.02
CA VAL A 58 -0.76 -11.44 8.35
C VAL A 58 0.61 -10.77 8.26
N PRO A 59 1.15 -10.53 7.05
CA PRO A 59 2.42 -9.85 6.93
C PRO A 59 2.30 -8.39 7.42
N PRO A 60 3.43 -7.77 7.81
CA PRO A 60 3.47 -6.33 8.08
C PRO A 60 2.90 -5.53 6.90
N ASN A 61 2.28 -4.39 7.19
CA ASN A 61 1.73 -3.49 6.17
C ASN A 61 0.74 -4.16 5.21
N ALA A 62 -0.04 -5.14 5.69
CA ALA A 62 -1.09 -5.77 4.93
C ALA A 62 -2.32 -4.86 4.78
N ILE A 63 -2.93 -4.88 3.60
CA ILE A 63 -4.25 -4.32 3.32
C ILE A 63 -5.12 -5.45 2.73
N VAL A 64 -6.30 -5.67 3.30
CA VAL A 64 -7.24 -6.67 2.78
C VAL A 64 -7.87 -6.16 1.49
N THR A 65 -7.89 -7.00 0.46
CA THR A 65 -8.42 -6.67 -0.85
C THR A 65 -9.75 -7.38 -1.12
N PRO A 66 -10.89 -6.65 -1.09
CA PRO A 66 -12.19 -7.21 -1.44
C PRO A 66 -12.30 -7.48 -2.96
N ASP A 67 -13.32 -8.20 -3.39
CA ASP A 67 -13.52 -8.49 -4.81
C ASP A 67 -13.70 -7.21 -5.65
N GLY A 68 -13.02 -7.17 -6.81
CA GLY A 68 -13.08 -6.04 -7.73
C GLY A 68 -12.48 -4.74 -7.18
N TRP A 69 -11.58 -4.84 -6.20
CA TRP A 69 -10.93 -3.70 -5.56
C TRP A 69 -10.11 -2.81 -6.53
N ASN A 70 -9.90 -1.57 -6.08
CA ASN A 70 -8.87 -0.68 -6.59
C ASN A 70 -8.09 -0.05 -5.43
N TYR A 71 -7.03 0.69 -5.73
CA TYR A 71 -6.25 1.40 -4.72
C TYR A 71 -5.94 2.83 -5.13
N LEU A 72 -5.69 3.67 -4.13
CA LEU A 72 -5.18 5.02 -4.31
C LEU A 72 -3.89 5.20 -3.52
N ILE A 73 -2.91 5.81 -4.19
CA ILE A 73 -1.71 6.35 -3.56
C ILE A 73 -1.96 7.84 -3.35
N ARG A 74 -1.88 8.30 -2.10
CA ARG A 74 -1.98 9.73 -1.75
C ARG A 74 -0.63 10.24 -1.28
N LEU A 75 -0.23 11.36 -1.86
CA LEU A 75 1.04 12.03 -1.56
C LEU A 75 0.71 13.37 -0.90
N TYR A 76 1.15 13.56 0.34
CA TYR A 76 0.85 14.76 1.12
C TYR A 76 2.06 15.68 1.08
N ARG A 77 1.88 16.88 0.52
CA ARG A 77 2.96 17.82 0.18
C ARG A 77 4.00 17.18 -0.77
N PRO A 78 3.59 16.77 -1.98
CA PRO A 78 4.51 16.21 -2.97
C PRO A 78 5.48 17.27 -3.47
N ARG A 79 6.73 16.86 -3.72
CA ARG A 79 7.74 17.71 -4.38
C ARG A 79 7.62 17.60 -5.90
N ALA A 80 8.37 18.45 -6.62
CA ALA A 80 8.33 18.57 -8.08
C ALA A 80 8.72 17.27 -8.82
N GLU A 81 9.54 16.42 -8.20
CA GLU A 81 9.97 15.11 -8.72
C GLU A 81 8.81 14.26 -9.24
N ILE A 82 7.64 14.34 -8.57
CA ILE A 82 6.43 13.60 -8.95
C ILE A 82 5.79 14.16 -10.21
N LEU A 83 5.71 15.50 -10.31
CA LEU A 83 5.08 16.17 -11.46
C LEU A 83 5.96 16.11 -12.70
N ASP A 84 7.27 16.18 -12.51
CA ASP A 84 8.26 16.17 -13.60
C ASP A 84 8.63 14.73 -14.04
N GLY A 85 8.08 13.71 -13.38
CA GLY A 85 8.29 12.29 -13.71
C GLY A 85 9.64 11.71 -13.29
N ARG A 86 10.46 12.45 -12.52
CA ARG A 86 11.73 11.96 -11.96
C ARG A 86 11.52 10.87 -10.91
N TRP A 87 10.35 10.86 -10.28
CA TRP A 87 9.88 9.78 -9.45
C TRP A 87 8.50 9.32 -9.95
N THR A 88 8.31 8.01 -10.05
CA THR A 88 7.04 7.38 -10.40
C THR A 88 6.60 6.44 -9.30
N PRO A 89 5.29 6.35 -9.00
CA PRO A 89 4.81 5.43 -7.99
C PRO A 89 5.09 3.98 -8.35
N PRO A 90 5.41 3.12 -7.37
CA PRO A 90 5.55 1.70 -7.61
C PRO A 90 4.20 1.10 -8.01
N VAL A 91 4.25 0.04 -8.83
CA VAL A 91 3.09 -0.77 -9.19
C VAL A 91 3.08 -2.06 -8.36
N PRO A 92 1.90 -2.64 -8.05
CA PRO A 92 1.84 -3.91 -7.36
C PRO A 92 2.34 -5.02 -8.26
N THR A 93 3.17 -5.90 -7.71
CA THR A 93 3.68 -7.11 -8.38
C THR A 93 2.99 -8.32 -7.78
N PRO A 94 2.55 -9.30 -8.58
CA PRO A 94 2.06 -10.57 -8.05
C PRO A 94 3.14 -11.23 -7.19
N VAL A 95 2.75 -11.70 -6.00
CA VAL A 95 3.58 -12.61 -5.21
C VAL A 95 3.34 -14.00 -5.77
N ALA A 96 4.42 -14.75 -6.06
CA ALA A 96 4.28 -16.13 -6.51
C ALA A 96 3.42 -16.89 -5.50
N ALA A 97 2.40 -17.61 -5.96
CA ALA A 97 1.60 -18.45 -5.09
C ALA A 97 2.54 -19.50 -4.47
N THR A 98 2.79 -19.39 -3.17
CA THR A 98 3.38 -20.50 -2.43
C THR A 98 2.37 -21.64 -2.53
N GLY A 99 2.75 -22.71 -3.23
CA GLY A 99 1.87 -23.81 -3.58
C GLY A 99 1.15 -24.39 -2.35
N ALA A 100 -0.10 -24.78 -2.58
CA ALA A 100 -0.91 -25.59 -1.68
C ALA A 100 -0.28 -26.97 -1.42
#